data_AF-A0A8T2CQB2-F1
#
_entry.id   AF-A0A8T2CQB2-F1
#
_cell.length_a   1.000
_cell.length_b   1.000
_cell.length_c   1.000
_cell.angle_alpha   90.00
_cell.angle_beta   90.00
_cell.angle_gamma   90.00
#
_symmetry.space_group_name_H-M   'P 1'
#
loop_
_entity.id
_entity.type
_entity.pdbx_description
1 polymer ?
#
loop_
_entity_poly.entity_id
_entity_poly.type
_entity_poly.pdbx_seq_one_letter_code
_entity_poly.pdbx_strand_id
1 'polypeptide(L)' 'MAKEIKTGEIVALKKICMDNEREGFPITAIREIKILKKLHQENVIQLKEIVTSPALFKEHISYTESSLAISV' A
#
# COMPACT_ATOMS: atom_id res chain seq x y z
N MET A 1 -0.28 -16.32 -0.91
CA MET A 1 -0.89 -15.85 0.35
C MET A 1 0.24 -15.47 1.29
N ALA A 2 0.13 -14.31 1.95
CA ALA A 2 1.10 -13.89 2.96
C ALA A 2 0.51 -14.16 4.36
N LYS A 3 1.35 -14.11 5.38
CA LYS A 3 0.94 -14.32 6.77
C LYS A 3 1.51 -13.21 7.64
N GLU A 4 0.66 -12.55 8.41
CA GLU A 4 1.11 -11.62 9.44
C GLU A 4 1.83 -12.43 10.54
N ILE A 5 3.09 -12.09 10.83
CA ILE A 5 3.93 -12.90 11.72
C ILE A 5 3.43 -12.86 13.17
N LYS A 6 2.93 -11.71 13.62
CA LYS A 6 2.51 -11.50 15.01
C LYS A 6 1.19 -12.20 15.34
N THR A 7 0.20 -12.07 14.45
CA THR A 7 -1.17 -12.59 14.66
C THR A 7 -1.35 -13.98 14.05
N GLY A 8 -0.53 -14.34 13.06
CA GLY A 8 -0.69 -15.54 12.27
C GLY A 8 -1.80 -15.46 11.21
N GLU A 9 -2.42 -14.29 11.02
CA GLU A 9 -3.51 -14.10 10.08
C GLU A 9 -3.03 -14.19 8.63
N ILE A 10 -3.82 -14.84 7.76
CA ILE A 10 -3.56 -14.87 6.33
C ILE A 10 -3.99 -13.54 5.73
N VAL A 11 -3.08 -12.89 5.00
CA VAL A 11 -3.30 -11.57 4.39
C VAL A 11 -2.93 -11.59 2.91
N ALA A 12 -3.53 -10.67 2.15
CA ALA A 12 -3.13 -10.43 0.77
C ALA A 12 -2.18 -9.23 0.70
N LEU A 13 -1.08 -9.38 -0.04
CA LEU A 13 -0.15 -8.30 -0.30
C LEU A 13 -0.23 -7.89 -1.76
N LYS A 14 -0.60 -6.64 -2.03
CA LYS A 14 -0.51 -6.03 -3.35
C LYS A 14 0.76 -5.19 -3.44
N LYS A 15 1.74 -5.67 -4.20
CA LYS A 15 2.96 -4.91 -4.51
C LYS A 15 2.67 -3.91 -5.63
N ILE A 16 2.99 -2.65 -5.40
CA ILE A 16 2.91 -1.58 -6.40
C ILE A 16 4.33 -1.36 -6.95
N CYS A 17 4.51 -1.70 -8.22
CA CYS A 17 5.73 -1.40 -8.96
C CYS A 17 5.71 0.06 -9.41
N MET A 18 6.81 0.77 -9.16
CA MET A 18 7.04 2.14 -9.58
C MET A 18 8.19 2.11 -10.59
N ASP A 19 7.87 1.74 -11.83
CA ASP A 19 8.88 1.45 -12.87
C ASP A 19 9.51 2.73 -13.44
N ASN A 20 8.87 3.89 -13.27
CA ASN A 20 9.35 5.19 -13.73
C ASN A 20 9.33 6.23 -12.61
N GLU A 21 10.52 6.61 -12.13
CA GLU A 21 10.70 7.64 -11.09
C GLU A 21 10.10 9.00 -11.48
N ARG A 22 10.00 9.29 -12.79
CA ARG A 22 9.45 10.55 -13.31
C ARG A 22 7.93 10.66 -13.20
N GLU A 23 7.21 9.53 -13.20
CA GLU A 23 5.74 9.50 -13.13
C GLU A 23 5.24 9.46 -11.68
N GLY A 24 6.12 9.15 -10.73
CA GLY A 24 5.78 9.05 -9.32
C GLY A 24 4.86 7.87 -9.03
N PHE A 25 4.10 7.98 -7.94
CA PHE A 25 3.23 6.91 -7.49
C PHE A 25 1.98 6.78 -8.39
N PRO A 26 1.61 5.56 -8.86
CA PRO A 26 0.47 5.38 -9.76
C PRO A 26 -0.82 6.01 -9.22
N ILE A 27 -1.42 6.92 -9.98
CA ILE A 27 -2.65 7.64 -9.55
C ILE A 27 -3.82 6.68 -9.26
N THR A 28 -3.86 5.54 -9.95
CA THR A 28 -4.83 4.47 -9.73
C THR A 28 -4.69 3.88 -8.34
N ALA A 29 -3.46 3.59 -7.89
CA ALA A 29 -3.20 3.07 -6.56
C ALA A 29 -3.57 4.10 -5.47
N ILE A 30 -3.38 5.41 -5.71
CA ILE A 30 -3.85 6.47 -4.78
C ILE A 30 -5.36 6.42 -4.63
N ARG A 31 -6.08 6.29 -5.74
CA ARG A 31 -7.55 6.24 -5.75
C ARG A 31 -8.06 5.01 -5.00
N GLU A 32 -7.48 3.84 -5.28
CA GLU A 32 -7.81 2.60 -4.57
C GLU A 32 -7.60 2.74 -3.06
N ILE A 33 -6.43 3.24 -2.62
CA ILE A 33 -6.14 3.47 -1.20
C ILE A 33 -7.17 4.42 -0.57
N LYS A 34 -7.48 5.54 -1.23
CA LYS A 34 -8.44 6.53 -0.70
C LYS A 34 -9.85 5.95 -0.57
N ILE A 35 -10.25 5.08 -1.49
CA ILE A 35 -11.55 4.41 -1.46
C ILE A 35 -11.55 3.37 -0.33
N LEU A 36 -10.56 2.47 -0.30
CA LEU A 36 -10.48 1.40 0.70
C LEU A 36 -10.31 1.93 2.13
N LYS A 37 -9.60 3.06 2.34
CA LYS A 37 -9.52 3.72 3.66
C LYS A 37 -10.86 4.21 4.19
N LYS A 38 -11.83 4.47 3.31
CA LYS A 38 -13.16 4.98 3.68
C LYS A 38 -14.22 3.88 3.78
N LEU A 39 -13.96 2.70 3.24
CA LEU A 39 -14.90 1.59 3.23
C LEU A 39 -14.55 0.60 4.34
N HIS A 40 -15.47 0.47 5.30
CA HIS A 40 -15.39 -0.52 6.38
C HIS A 40 -16.74 -1.23 6.47
N GLN A 41 -16.92 -2.27 5.66
CA GLN A 41 -18.14 -3.06 5.58
C GLN A 41 -17.79 -4.54 5.37
N GLU A 42 -18.64 -5.45 5.85
CA GLU A 42 -18.41 -6.90 5.81
C GLU A 42 -18.13 -7.45 4.39
N ASN A 43 -18.76 -6.85 3.36
CA ASN A 43 -18.68 -7.32 1.98
C ASN A 43 -17.64 -6.57 1.13
N VAL A 44 -16.79 -5.74 1.73
CA VAL A 44 -15.73 -5.00 1.04
C VAL A 44 -14.41 -5.36 1.67
N ILE A 45 -13.40 -5.62 0.83
CA ILE A 45 -12.06 -5.92 1.31
C ILE A 45 -11.50 -4.76 2.13
N GLN A 46 -10.93 -5.06 3.30
CA GLN A 46 -10.45 -4.05 4.21
C GLN A 46 -8.96 -3.80 3.98
N LEU A 47 -8.60 -2.54 3.74
CA LEU A 47 -7.21 -2.14 3.79
C LEU A 47 -6.69 -2.20 5.24
N LYS A 48 -5.77 -3.12 5.53
CA LYS A 48 -5.19 -3.28 6.88
C LYS A 48 -4.02 -2.34 7.09
N GLU A 49 -3.06 -2.33 6.15
CA GLU A 49 -1.83 -1.56 6.29
C GLU A 49 -1.22 -1.18 4.93
N ILE A 50 -0.47 -0.08 4.92
CA ILE A 50 0.36 0.36 3.81
C ILE A 50 1.81 0.36 4.27
N VAL A 51 2.66 -0.45 3.66
CA VAL A 51 4.08 -0.58 3.99
C VAL A 51 4.97 -0.05 2.86
N THR A 52 5.88 0.85 3.20
CA THR A 52 6.92 1.43 2.32
C THR A 52 8.29 0.98 2.82
N SER A 53 9.23 0.62 1.94
CA SER A 53 10.63 0.59 2.37
C SER A 53 11.14 2.02 2.54
N PRO A 54 11.88 2.32 3.62
CA PRO A 54 12.46 3.63 3.81
C PRO A 54 13.69 3.80 2.91
N ALA A 55 13.53 4.38 1.72
CA ALA A 55 14.55 5.25 1.17
C ALA A 55 14.08 6.70 1.35
N LEU A 56 14.70 7.39 2.31
CA LEU A 56 14.65 8.84 2.52
C LEU A 56 13.25 9.48 2.60
N PHE A 57 12.64 9.39 3.78
CA PHE A 57 11.57 10.30 4.20
C PHE A 57 12.07 11.75 4.16
N LYS A 58 11.65 12.53 3.15
CA LYS A 58 11.61 14.00 3.22
C LYS A 58 10.16 14.43 3.37
N GLU A 59 9.91 15.34 4.31
CA GLU A 59 8.63 15.75 4.90
C GLU A 59 7.56 16.36 3.96
N HIS A 60 7.68 16.19 2.66
CA HIS A 60 6.59 16.44 1.71
C HIS A 60 6.35 15.17 0.96
N ILE A 61 5.12 14.65 0.97
CA ILE A 61 4.63 13.43 0.30
C ILE A 61 5.37 13.19 -1.03
N SER A 62 6.54 12.56 -0.96
CA SER A 62 7.40 12.25 -2.10
C SER A 62 7.79 10.80 -1.89
N TYR A 63 6.94 9.95 -2.46
CA TYR A 63 7.16 8.51 -2.54
C TYR A 63 8.31 8.27 -3.53
N THR A 64 9.53 8.61 -3.13
CA THR A 64 10.73 8.32 -3.91
C THR A 64 11.35 7.05 -3.37
N GLU A 65 11.46 6.08 -4.28
CA GLU A 65 12.13 4.80 -4.13
C GLU A 65 11.76 4.02 -2.88
N SER A 66 10.73 3.19 -3.03
CA SER A 66 10.81 1.75 -2.77
C SER A 66 9.41 1.18 -2.89
N SER A 67 9.29 -0.02 -3.45
CA SER A 67 8.01 -0.70 -3.65
C SER A 67 7.04 -0.53 -2.48
N LEU A 68 5.81 -0.11 -2.76
CA LEU A 68 4.76 -0.06 -1.76
C LEU A 68 4.05 -1.41 -1.73
N ALA A 69 3.89 -1.99 -0.55
CA ALA A 69 3.00 -3.13 -0.36
C ALA A 69 1.74 -2.68 0.40
N ILE A 70 0.59 -3.08 -0.12
CA ILE A 70 -0.72 -2.83 0.45
C ILE A 70 -1.22 -4.15 1.02
N SER A 71 -1.45 -4.21 2.33
CA SER A 71 -2.03 -5.37 3.00
C SER A 71 -3.55 -5.23 3.02
N VAL A 72 -4.25 -6.15 2.35
CA VAL A 72 -5.71 -6.22 2.24
C VAL A 72 -6.26 -7.57 2.70
#